data_AF-A0A534YNL2-F1
#
_entry.id   AF-A0A534YNL2-F1
#
_cell.length_a   1.000
_cell.length_b   1.000
_cell.length_c   1.000
_cell.angle_alpha   90.00
_cell.angle_beta   90.00
_cell.angle_gamma   90.00
#
_symmetry.space_group_name_H-M   'P 1'
#
loop_
_entity.id
_entity.type
_entity.pdbx_description
1 polymer ?
#
loop_
_entity_poly.entity_id
_entity_poly.type
_entity_poly.pdbx_seq_one_letter_code
_entity_poly.pdbx_strand_id
1 'polypeptide(L)'
;MIDGALPGPLFQRARRAIARLGRTGLRESYFTTFWLPRDSAPAHAVEEAVLWLAMVAAPRRWSGAEWWVGRAYTTDLPIGFHFDEDVKGRGALRHPLRSSVLFFNSVRGGHLAVTDQRPGSGEATRLATVKPRANRYAVFDGDLESAAHRRFRLERKPSFS
;
A
#
# COMPACT_ATOMS: atom_id res chain seq x y z
N MET A 1 -9.94 -7.05 3.31
CA MET A 1 -8.69 -7.60 3.88
C MET A 1 -8.63 -9.07 3.58
N ILE A 2 -7.47 -9.59 3.18
CA ILE A 2 -7.26 -10.99 2.78
C ILE A 2 -6.01 -11.49 3.50
N ASP A 3 -6.14 -12.56 4.27
CA ASP A 3 -5.00 -13.25 4.89
C ASP A 3 -4.53 -14.38 3.98
N GLY A 4 -3.20 -14.54 3.83
CA GLY A 4 -2.65 -15.55 2.92
C GLY A 4 -2.78 -15.18 1.44
N ALA A 5 -2.75 -13.88 1.12
CA ALA A 5 -3.10 -13.38 -0.21
C ALA A 5 -2.17 -13.87 -1.34
N LEU A 6 -0.88 -14.05 -1.04
CA LEU A 6 0.06 -14.71 -1.94
C LEU A 6 0.17 -16.21 -1.61
N PRO A 7 0.29 -17.08 -2.63
CA PRO A 7 0.75 -18.45 -2.44
C PRO A 7 2.04 -18.49 -1.63
N GLY A 8 2.14 -19.43 -0.69
CA GLY A 8 3.28 -19.54 0.24
C GLY A 8 4.65 -19.45 -0.44
N PRO A 9 4.92 -20.22 -1.52
CA PRO A 9 6.19 -20.13 -2.24
C PRO A 9 6.47 -18.74 -2.83
N LEU A 10 5.47 -18.09 -3.42
CA LEU A 10 5.60 -16.75 -4.00
C LEU A 10 5.88 -15.71 -2.92
N PHE A 11 5.13 -15.74 -1.81
CA PHE A 11 5.39 -14.87 -0.66
C PHE A 11 6.82 -15.01 -0.14
N GLN A 12 7.33 -16.24 0.00
CA GLN A 12 8.70 -16.47 0.49
C GLN A 12 9.77 -16.04 -0.52
N ARG A 13 9.54 -16.15 -1.82
CA ARG A 13 10.48 -15.63 -2.84
C ARG A 13 10.54 -14.11 -2.81
N ALA A 14 9.38 -13.43 -2.85
CA ALA A 14 9.30 -11.98 -2.77
C ALA A 14 9.92 -11.42 -1.48
N ARG A 15 9.59 -12.04 -0.33
CA ARG A 15 10.16 -11.65 0.98
C ARG A 15 11.69 -11.78 1.00
N ARG A 16 12.24 -12.85 0.42
CA ARG A 16 13.70 -13.05 0.31
C ARG A 16 14.35 -12.04 -0.62
N ALA A 17 13.71 -11.70 -1.75
CA ALA A 17 14.21 -10.65 -2.65
C ALA A 17 14.28 -9.29 -1.93
N ILE A 18 13.23 -8.91 -1.20
CA ILE A 18 13.20 -7.66 -0.41
C ILE A 18 14.25 -7.67 0.71
N ALA A 19 14.47 -8.81 1.36
CA ALA A 19 15.50 -8.92 2.39
C ALA A 19 16.92 -8.70 1.84
N ARG A 20 17.19 -9.16 0.61
CA ARG A 20 18.50 -9.00 -0.06
C ARG A 20 18.83 -7.55 -0.41
N LEU A 21 17.85 -6.65 -0.50
CA LEU A 21 18.08 -5.21 -0.67
C LEU A 21 18.84 -4.58 0.52
N GLY A 22 18.95 -5.28 1.65
CA GLY A 22 19.72 -4.81 2.80
C GLY A 22 19.12 -3.55 3.41
N ARG A 23 19.95 -2.50 3.58
CA ARG A 23 19.57 -1.18 4.12
C ARG A 23 19.52 -0.08 3.05
N THR A 24 19.87 -0.39 1.81
CA THR A 24 20.06 0.57 0.72
C THR A 24 18.72 1.22 0.35
N GLY A 25 18.65 2.55 0.37
CA GLY A 25 17.58 3.33 -0.26
C GLY A 25 16.16 3.13 0.25
N LEU A 26 15.90 2.29 1.26
CA LEU A 26 14.51 1.91 1.63
C LEU A 26 13.66 3.04 2.21
N ARG A 27 14.28 4.12 2.70
CA ARG A 27 13.58 5.38 3.04
C ARG A 27 13.26 6.22 1.79
N GLU A 28 14.13 6.19 0.80
CA GLU A 28 13.95 6.89 -0.49
C GLU A 28 12.98 6.13 -1.40
N SER A 29 12.86 4.80 -1.23
CA SER A 29 11.92 3.93 -1.96
C SER A 29 10.45 4.27 -1.71
N TYR A 30 10.11 4.94 -0.60
CA TYR A 30 8.76 5.47 -0.39
C TYR A 30 8.36 6.51 -1.44
N PHE A 31 9.34 7.18 -2.06
CA PHE A 31 9.12 8.21 -3.07
C PHE A 31 9.44 7.73 -4.49
N THR A 32 9.94 6.49 -4.64
CA THR A 32 10.25 5.89 -5.95
C THR A 32 9.25 4.81 -6.28
N THR A 33 8.41 5.08 -7.27
CA THR A 33 7.41 4.16 -7.79
C THR A 33 7.80 3.58 -9.14
N PHE A 34 7.38 2.35 -9.38
CA PHE A 34 7.61 1.60 -10.61
C PHE A 34 6.26 1.29 -11.26
N TRP A 35 6.16 1.51 -12.56
CA TRP A 35 5.00 1.10 -13.35
C TRP A 35 5.21 -0.31 -13.91
N LEU A 36 4.26 -1.21 -13.66
CA LEU A 36 4.25 -2.57 -14.17
C LEU A 36 2.98 -2.80 -14.98
N PRO A 37 3.06 -2.85 -16.33
CA PRO A 37 1.91 -3.17 -17.18
C PRO A 37 1.32 -4.54 -16.85
N ARG A 38 0.00 -4.66 -17.01
CA ARG A 38 -0.76 -5.89 -16.68
C ARG A 38 -0.19 -7.15 -17.34
N ASP A 39 0.16 -7.05 -18.61
CA ASP A 39 0.55 -8.20 -19.44
C ASP A 39 2.08 -8.35 -19.55
N SER A 40 2.83 -7.66 -18.68
CA SER A 40 4.29 -7.76 -18.65
C SER A 40 4.75 -9.11 -18.07
N ALA A 41 5.83 -9.64 -18.62
CA ALA A 41 6.59 -10.70 -17.96
C ALA A 41 7.34 -10.08 -16.76
N PRO A 42 7.14 -10.59 -15.52
CA PRO A 42 7.81 -10.03 -14.35
C PRO A 42 9.31 -10.30 -14.40
N ALA A 43 10.13 -9.27 -14.17
CA ALA A 43 11.59 -9.38 -14.16
C ALA A 43 12.12 -10.04 -12.88
N HIS A 44 11.38 -9.97 -11.78
CA HIS A 44 11.79 -10.55 -10.51
C HIS A 44 10.61 -10.91 -9.58
N ALA A 45 10.91 -11.68 -8.52
CA ALA A 45 9.90 -12.22 -7.60
C ALA A 45 8.97 -11.18 -6.94
N VAL A 46 9.40 -9.92 -6.80
CA VAL A 46 8.51 -8.86 -6.29
C VAL A 46 7.46 -8.45 -7.34
N GLU A 47 7.80 -8.40 -8.63
CA GLU A 47 6.85 -8.10 -9.71
C GLU A 47 5.89 -9.27 -9.94
N GLU A 48 6.36 -10.51 -9.81
CA GLU A 48 5.47 -11.70 -9.77
C GLU A 48 4.39 -11.53 -8.69
N ALA A 49 4.79 -11.07 -7.50
CA ALA A 49 3.87 -10.81 -6.41
C ALA A 49 2.92 -9.64 -6.71
N VAL A 50 3.42 -8.54 -7.28
CA VAL A 50 2.60 -7.38 -7.67
C VAL A 50 1.52 -7.78 -8.68
N LEU A 51 1.87 -8.51 -9.74
CA LEU A 51 0.90 -8.96 -10.74
C LEU A 51 -0.14 -9.91 -10.15
N TRP A 52 0.27 -10.83 -9.28
CA TRP A 52 -0.66 -11.70 -8.57
C TRP A 52 -1.66 -10.90 -7.72
N LEU A 53 -1.16 -9.97 -6.92
CA LEU A 53 -1.99 -9.14 -6.05
C LEU A 53 -2.91 -8.22 -6.85
N ALA A 54 -2.41 -7.64 -7.95
CA ALA A 54 -3.21 -6.83 -8.86
C ALA A 54 -4.37 -7.65 -9.43
N MET A 55 -4.16 -8.92 -9.82
CA MET A 55 -5.26 -9.79 -10.25
C MET A 55 -6.28 -10.09 -9.15
N VAL A 56 -5.87 -10.13 -7.88
CA VAL A 56 -6.77 -10.30 -6.73
C VAL A 56 -7.57 -9.02 -6.43
N ALA A 57 -6.97 -7.84 -6.60
CA ALA A 57 -7.57 -6.56 -6.23
C ALA A 57 -8.33 -5.88 -7.37
N ALA A 58 -7.88 -6.04 -8.61
CA ALA A 58 -8.27 -5.19 -9.71
C ALA A 58 -9.69 -5.48 -10.22
N PRO A 59 -10.41 -4.43 -10.67
CA PRO A 59 -11.64 -4.62 -11.44
C PRO A 59 -11.35 -5.30 -12.79
N ARG A 60 -12.39 -5.72 -13.50
CA ARG A 60 -12.26 -6.44 -14.79
C ARG A 60 -11.32 -5.75 -15.80
N ARG A 61 -11.31 -4.42 -15.83
CA ARG A 61 -10.49 -3.59 -16.73
C ARG A 61 -9.47 -2.78 -15.92
N TRP A 62 -8.19 -3.03 -16.17
CA TRP A 62 -7.06 -2.31 -15.58
C TRP A 62 -5.85 -2.44 -16.53
N SER A 63 -4.94 -1.46 -16.50
CA SER A 63 -3.83 -1.36 -17.46
C SER A 63 -2.47 -1.79 -16.89
N GLY A 64 -2.31 -1.70 -15.58
CA GLY A 64 -1.06 -1.97 -14.88
C GLY A 64 -1.17 -1.59 -13.42
N ALA A 65 -0.11 -1.88 -12.68
CA ALA A 65 0.03 -1.53 -11.28
C ALA A 65 1.24 -0.61 -11.13
N GLU A 66 1.02 0.54 -10.47
CA GLU A 66 2.12 1.28 -9.88
C GLU A 66 2.45 0.64 -8.52
N TRP A 67 3.74 0.41 -8.26
CA TRP A 67 4.17 -0.25 -7.04
C TRP A 67 5.48 0.33 -6.50
N TRP A 68 5.66 0.18 -5.19
CA TRP A 68 6.89 0.50 -4.47
C TRP A 68 7.03 -0.44 -3.27
N VAL A 69 8.23 -0.48 -2.69
CA VAL A 69 8.49 -1.25 -1.46
C VAL A 69 9.14 -0.35 -0.43
N GLY A 70 8.58 -0.30 0.77
CA GLY A 70 9.12 0.47 1.88
C GLY A 70 9.49 -0.39 3.07
N ARG A 71 10.43 0.10 3.86
CA ARG A 71 10.74 -0.41 5.19
C ARG A 71 10.88 0.77 6.14
N ALA A 72 10.08 0.76 7.18
CA ALA A 72 10.12 1.77 8.23
C ALA A 72 10.08 1.10 9.60
N TYR A 73 10.62 1.81 10.60
CA TYR A 73 10.34 1.46 11.99
C TYR A 73 8.91 1.87 12.32
N THR A 74 8.20 1.08 13.12
CA THR A 74 6.81 1.40 13.47
C THR A 74 6.69 2.69 14.27
N THR A 75 7.79 3.15 14.87
CA THR A 75 7.93 4.49 15.42
C THR A 75 8.11 5.51 14.28
N ASP A 76 9.07 5.36 13.41
CA ASP A 76 9.36 6.38 12.39
C ASP A 76 8.66 6.08 11.05
N LEU A 77 7.33 6.27 10.99
CA LEU A 77 6.54 6.07 9.78
C LEU A 77 6.44 7.37 8.98
N PRO A 78 6.97 7.43 7.75
CA PRO A 78 7.00 8.66 6.96
C PRO A 78 5.71 8.92 6.15
N ILE A 79 4.63 8.16 6.40
CA ILE A 79 3.40 8.22 5.59
C ILE A 79 2.24 8.75 6.43
N GLY A 80 1.97 10.05 6.27
CA GLY A 80 0.77 10.70 6.78
C GLY A 80 -0.50 10.32 6.00
N PHE A 81 -1.63 10.90 6.39
CA PHE A 81 -2.86 10.78 5.60
C PHE A 81 -2.67 11.47 4.25
N HIS A 82 -2.96 10.74 3.17
CA HIS A 82 -2.86 11.19 1.79
C HIS A 82 -3.78 10.37 0.89
N PHE A 83 -4.04 10.88 -0.31
CA PHE A 83 -4.64 10.12 -1.39
C PHE A 83 -3.54 9.53 -2.28
N ASP A 84 -3.74 8.32 -2.79
CA ASP A 84 -2.86 7.77 -3.82
C ASP A 84 -3.16 8.45 -5.16
N GLU A 85 -2.16 9.02 -5.80
CA GLU A 85 -2.33 9.86 -6.99
C GLU A 85 -1.24 9.60 -8.04
N ASP A 86 -1.61 9.62 -9.32
CA ASP A 86 -0.65 9.69 -10.43
C ASP A 86 -0.10 11.12 -10.54
N VAL A 87 0.98 11.38 -9.80
CA VAL A 87 1.66 12.68 -9.77
C VAL A 87 2.47 12.97 -11.06
N LYS A 88 2.60 11.98 -11.96
CA LYS A 88 3.40 12.12 -13.20
C LYS A 88 2.57 12.58 -14.40
N GLY A 89 1.24 12.61 -14.28
CA GLY A 89 0.34 13.13 -15.30
C GLY A 89 0.40 14.66 -15.41
N ARG A 90 0.73 15.20 -16.58
CA ARG A 90 0.57 16.64 -16.92
C ARG A 90 -0.90 17.00 -17.14
N GLY A 91 -1.77 16.80 -16.14
CA GLY A 91 -3.22 16.96 -16.27
C GLY A 91 -3.99 16.90 -14.95
N ALA A 92 -5.27 16.52 -15.03
CA ALA A 92 -6.14 16.38 -13.86
C ALA A 92 -5.66 15.29 -12.90
N LEU A 93 -5.83 15.54 -11.61
CA LEU A 93 -5.55 14.63 -10.52
C LEU A 93 -6.30 13.30 -10.74
N ARG A 94 -5.54 12.19 -10.79
CA ARG A 94 -6.05 10.86 -11.10
C ARG A 94 -5.67 9.89 -10.00
N HIS A 95 -6.67 9.23 -9.45
CA HIS A 95 -6.51 8.16 -8.48
C HIS A 95 -6.47 6.79 -9.17
N PRO A 96 -5.79 5.80 -8.58
CA PRO A 96 -5.89 4.43 -9.05
C PRO A 96 -7.32 3.90 -8.86
N LEU A 97 -7.71 2.90 -9.64
CA LEU A 97 -9.01 2.25 -9.48
C LEU A 97 -9.14 1.56 -8.10
N ARG A 98 -8.01 1.05 -7.60
CA ARG A 98 -7.86 0.35 -6.33
C ARG A 98 -6.49 0.65 -5.76
N SER A 99 -6.46 0.88 -4.46
CA SER A 99 -5.23 0.96 -3.68
C SER A 99 -5.10 -0.26 -2.79
N SER A 100 -3.86 -0.64 -2.50
CA SER A 100 -3.62 -1.87 -1.75
C SER A 100 -2.26 -1.92 -1.07
N VAL A 101 -2.19 -2.66 0.05
CA VAL A 101 -0.98 -2.84 0.86
C VAL A 101 -0.83 -4.29 1.26
N LEU A 102 0.31 -4.90 0.91
CA LEU A 102 0.73 -6.21 1.42
C LEU A 102 1.75 -6.03 2.55
N PHE A 103 1.52 -6.68 3.69
CA PHE A 103 2.46 -6.71 4.80
C PHE A 103 3.39 -7.92 4.73
N PHE A 104 4.70 -7.70 4.71
CA PHE A 104 5.71 -8.77 4.65
C PHE A 104 6.12 -9.35 6.01
N ASN A 105 5.77 -8.69 7.11
CA ASN A 105 6.07 -9.13 8.47
C ASN A 105 4.97 -8.73 9.46
N SER A 106 4.97 -9.38 10.62
CA SER A 106 4.10 -9.05 11.74
C SER A 106 4.84 -8.15 12.72
N VAL A 107 4.27 -7.00 13.05
CA VAL A 107 4.88 -6.02 13.96
C VAL A 107 3.86 -5.40 14.91
N ARG A 108 4.34 -4.80 16.01
CA ARG A 108 3.51 -3.94 16.88
C ARG A 108 3.56 -2.50 16.36
N GLY A 109 2.39 -1.98 15.99
CA GLY A 109 2.25 -0.68 15.34
C GLY A 109 2.27 -0.78 13.82
N GLY A 110 2.42 0.34 13.12
CA GLY A 110 2.45 0.36 11.64
C GLY A 110 1.13 0.00 10.97
N HIS A 111 0.00 0.29 11.62
CA HIS A 111 -1.31 -0.04 11.06
C HIS A 111 -1.58 0.80 9.83
N LEU A 112 -2.13 0.18 8.78
CA LEU A 112 -2.78 0.95 7.74
C LEU A 112 -4.07 1.53 8.32
N ALA A 113 -4.29 2.82 8.13
CA ALA A 113 -5.57 3.48 8.31
C ALA A 113 -6.14 3.82 6.95
N VAL A 114 -7.44 3.62 6.78
CA VAL A 114 -8.19 4.06 5.60
C VAL A 114 -9.44 4.76 6.10
N THR A 115 -9.69 5.96 5.59
CA THR A 115 -10.88 6.73 5.93
C THR A 115 -11.94 6.59 4.84
N ASP A 116 -13.14 7.12 5.08
CA ASP A 116 -14.17 7.29 4.05
C ASP A 116 -14.05 8.64 3.31
N GLN A 117 -13.02 9.44 3.60
CA GLN A 117 -12.78 10.73 2.95
C GLN A 117 -12.38 10.53 1.48
N ARG A 118 -12.91 11.38 0.61
CA ARG A 118 -12.64 11.42 -0.82
C ARG A 118 -12.21 12.84 -1.24
N PRO A 119 -11.56 13.01 -2.39
CA PRO A 119 -11.22 14.33 -2.91
C PRO A 119 -12.46 15.23 -2.98
N GLY A 120 -12.37 16.42 -2.39
CA GLY A 120 -13.47 17.39 -2.37
C GLY A 120 -14.64 17.04 -1.42
N SER A 121 -14.56 15.96 -0.65
CA SER A 121 -15.54 15.67 0.40
C SER A 121 -15.27 16.48 1.67
N GLY A 122 -16.25 16.55 2.56
CA GLY A 122 -16.03 17.02 3.94
C GLY A 122 -15.16 16.06 4.76
N GLU A 123 -15.02 16.34 6.05
CA GLU A 123 -14.19 15.55 6.96
C GLU A 123 -14.61 14.07 7.01
N ALA A 124 -13.61 13.17 7.10
CA ALA A 124 -13.89 11.75 7.25
C ALA A 124 -14.69 11.42 8.52
N THR A 125 -15.72 10.60 8.36
CA THR A 125 -16.61 10.15 9.45
C THR A 125 -16.29 8.74 9.93
N ARG A 126 -15.55 7.97 9.13
CA ARG A 126 -15.19 6.58 9.42
C ARG A 126 -13.68 6.37 9.28
N LEU A 127 -13.17 5.45 10.09
CA LEU A 127 -11.78 5.02 10.07
C LEU A 127 -11.71 3.50 10.21
N ALA A 128 -11.26 2.83 9.15
CA ALA A 128 -10.90 1.42 9.18
C ALA A 128 -9.40 1.29 9.44
N THR A 129 -9.00 0.26 10.21
CA THR A 129 -7.59 0.01 10.49
C THR A 129 -7.22 -1.45 10.22
N VAL A 130 -6.03 -1.67 9.64
CA VAL A 130 -5.51 -2.99 9.35
C VAL A 130 -4.17 -3.17 10.06
N LYS A 131 -4.14 -4.10 11.01
CA LYS A 131 -2.91 -4.48 11.72
C LYS A 131 -1.97 -5.25 10.79
N PRO A 132 -0.66 -4.93 10.75
CA PRO A 132 0.32 -5.67 9.96
C PRO A 132 0.43 -7.12 10.42
N ARG A 133 0.32 -8.03 9.45
CA ARG A 133 0.62 -9.45 9.61
C ARG A 133 1.26 -9.96 8.33
N ALA A 134 2.21 -10.87 8.46
CA ALA A 134 2.85 -11.47 7.28
C ALA A 134 1.79 -12.05 6.32
N ASN A 135 1.89 -11.69 5.04
CA ASN A 135 1.00 -12.11 3.96
C ASN A 135 -0.47 -11.66 4.11
N ARG A 136 -0.70 -10.59 4.88
CA ARG A 136 -1.98 -9.89 4.93
C ARG A 136 -2.02 -8.79 3.89
N TYR A 137 -3.10 -8.77 3.13
CA TYR A 137 -3.34 -7.83 2.05
C TYR A 137 -4.60 -7.00 2.32
N ALA A 138 -4.45 -5.68 2.27
CA ALA A 138 -5.55 -4.74 2.34
C ALA A 138 -5.79 -4.16 0.95
N VAL A 139 -7.06 -4.05 0.55
CA VAL A 139 -7.50 -3.45 -0.72
C VAL A 139 -8.63 -2.49 -0.39
N PHE A 140 -8.62 -1.33 -1.00
CA PHE A 140 -9.61 -0.27 -0.83
C PHE A 140 -9.79 0.52 -2.14
N ASP A 141 -10.84 1.34 -2.23
CA ASP A 141 -11.02 2.23 -3.37
C ASP A 141 -9.85 3.23 -3.43
N GLY A 142 -9.30 3.46 -4.62
CA GLY A 142 -8.05 4.22 -4.74
C GLY A 142 -8.18 5.73 -4.52
N ASP A 143 -9.40 6.24 -4.45
CA ASP A 143 -9.71 7.63 -4.12
C ASP A 143 -10.07 7.82 -2.63
N LEU A 144 -9.76 6.83 -1.78
CA LEU A 144 -9.87 6.99 -0.33
C LEU A 144 -8.54 7.42 0.29
N GLU A 145 -8.63 8.30 1.29
CA GLU A 145 -7.48 8.76 2.05
C GLU A 145 -6.94 7.66 2.99
N SER A 146 -5.62 7.48 3.02
CA SER A 146 -4.98 6.45 3.82
C SER A 146 -3.65 6.89 4.45
N ALA A 147 -3.22 6.19 5.50
CA ALA A 147 -1.97 6.47 6.23
C ALA A 147 -1.35 5.20 6.83
N ALA A 148 -0.04 5.23 7.11
CA ALA A 148 0.60 4.25 7.98
C ALA A 148 0.82 4.84 9.38
N HIS A 149 0.21 4.26 10.41
CA HIS A 149 0.16 4.88 11.74
C HIS A 149 0.78 4.01 12.86
N ARG A 150 1.41 4.68 13.84
CA ARG A 150 2.07 4.06 15.01
C ARG A 150 1.14 3.11 15.78
N ARG A 151 -0.14 3.45 15.90
CA ARG A 151 -1.25 2.62 16.43
C ARG A 151 -2.55 3.43 16.39
N PHE A 152 -3.71 2.81 16.18
CA PHE A 152 -4.98 3.41 16.60
C PHE A 152 -5.39 2.75 17.92
N ARG A 153 -5.35 3.50 19.01
CA ARG A 153 -6.39 3.37 20.03
C ARG A 153 -7.55 4.23 19.50
N LEU A 154 -8.79 3.78 19.62
CA LEU A 154 -9.97 4.64 19.39
C LEU A 154 -9.96 5.74 20.46
N GLU A 155 -9.10 6.72 20.28
CA GLU A 155 -9.16 8.02 20.93
C GLU A 155 -9.28 9.00 19.77
N ARG A 156 -10.28 9.89 19.87
CA ARG A 156 -10.76 10.80 18.83
C ARG A 156 -9.64 11.38 17.96
N LYS A 157 -9.91 11.59 16.66
CA LYS A 157 -9.05 12.38 15.76
C LYS A 157 -8.58 13.64 16.51
N PRO A 158 -7.29 14.01 16.47
CA PRO A 158 -6.88 15.34 16.87
C PRO A 158 -7.53 16.33 15.91
N SER A 159 -8.30 17.27 16.45
CA SER A 159 -8.75 18.46 15.75
C SER A 159 -7.53 19.32 15.43
N PHE A 160 -7.29 19.60 14.15
CA PHE A 160 -6.35 20.64 13.75
C PHE A 160 -7.10 21.97 13.82
N SER A 161 -6.71 22.82 14.77
CA SER A 161 -7.02 24.24 14.86
C SER A 161 -6.05 25.05 14.02
#